data_AF-A0A1C5TG39-F1
#
_entry.id   AF-A0A1C5TG39-F1
#
_cell.length_a   1.000
_cell.length_b   1.000
_cell.length_c   1.000
_cell.angle_alpha   90.00
_cell.angle_beta   90.00
_cell.angle_gamma   90.00
#
_symmetry.space_group_name_H-M   'P 1'
#
loop_
_entity.id
_entity.type
_entity.pdbx_description
1 polymer ?
#
loop_
_entity_poly.entity_id
_entity_poly.type
_entity_poly.pdbx_seq_one_letter_code
_entity_poly.pdbx_strand_id
1 'polypeptide(L)'
;MNFQERLKMCRKQAGYSSAKDFAKALGVPYPSYMAYENKGREPKYEILCKIADTLNVSIDYLIGHEPSEFNRLCSILTTLGFQIEKLKDNRIKIKSKNGFPYAEMEQEDFIKSVQTIVDQIISLSNPLNSITLSNKIINWLHDCWKKSRNEGATATSAIHFTPEEKETLRKYEEMLKQHPNSQAYLEYFGRPANEDTNDEE
;
A
#
# COMPACT_ATOMS: atom_id res chain seq x y z
N MET A 1 7.10 20.94 15.39
CA MET A 1 8.56 20.86 15.23
C MET A 1 8.91 21.20 13.80
N ASN A 2 9.66 22.27 13.57
CA ASN A 2 10.02 22.76 12.23
C ASN A 2 11.26 22.06 11.66
N PHE A 3 11.57 22.30 10.37
CA PHE A 3 12.73 21.71 9.69
C PHE A 3 14.05 21.95 10.45
N GLN A 4 14.25 23.15 10.96
CA GLN A 4 15.49 23.55 11.64
C GLN A 4 15.72 22.76 12.93
N GLU A 5 14.66 22.62 13.73
CA GLU A 5 14.66 21.78 14.92
C GLU A 5 14.93 20.32 14.58
N ARG A 6 14.30 19.80 13.50
CA ARG A 6 14.44 18.39 13.09
C ARG A 6 15.86 18.10 12.62
N LEU A 7 16.41 18.96 11.78
CA LEU A 7 17.78 18.90 11.32
C LEU A 7 18.77 18.91 12.49
N LYS A 8 18.58 19.82 13.46
CA LYS A 8 19.42 19.90 14.66
C LYS A 8 19.35 18.63 15.51
N MET A 9 18.16 18.07 15.68
CA MET A 9 17.97 16.82 16.43
C MET A 9 18.61 15.63 15.72
N CYS A 10 18.36 15.44 14.43
CA CYS A 10 18.95 14.36 13.63
C CYS A 10 20.48 14.43 13.63
N ARG A 11 21.04 15.64 13.46
CA ARG A 11 22.48 15.87 13.53
C ARG A 11 23.09 15.36 14.85
N LYS A 12 22.46 15.71 15.98
CA LYS A 12 22.92 15.26 17.30
C LYS A 12 22.79 13.76 17.47
N GLN A 13 21.70 13.15 17.01
CA GLN A 13 21.48 11.71 17.06
C GLN A 13 22.49 10.94 16.21
N ALA A 14 22.91 11.51 15.08
CA ALA A 14 23.96 10.96 14.22
C ALA A 14 25.39 11.17 14.78
N GLY A 15 25.54 11.69 16.01
CA GLY A 15 26.82 11.83 16.70
C GLY A 15 27.60 13.12 16.39
N TYR A 16 27.01 14.05 15.63
CA TYR A 16 27.66 15.33 15.33
C TYR A 16 27.30 16.38 16.39
N SER A 17 28.20 16.57 17.36
CA SER A 17 28.01 17.54 18.45
C SER A 17 27.98 18.99 17.94
N SER A 18 28.83 19.34 16.96
CA SER A 18 28.91 20.70 16.40
C SER A 18 28.37 20.80 14.97
N ALA A 19 27.80 21.95 14.63
CA ALA A 19 27.37 22.29 13.27
C ALA A 19 28.56 22.38 12.30
N LYS A 20 29.76 22.67 12.81
CA LYS A 20 31.00 22.75 12.02
C LYS A 20 31.45 21.36 11.56
N ASP A 21 31.38 20.37 12.44
CA ASP A 21 31.75 18.99 12.13
C ASP A 21 30.79 18.41 11.08
N PHE A 22 29.50 18.68 11.24
CA PHE A 22 28.52 18.21 10.28
C PHE A 22 28.62 18.93 8.92
N ALA A 23 28.88 20.23 8.90
CA ALA A 23 29.16 20.95 7.64
C ALA A 23 30.37 20.35 6.89
N LYS A 24 31.42 19.96 7.64
CA LYS A 24 32.60 19.28 7.08
C LYS A 24 32.23 17.90 6.52
N ALA A 25 31.44 17.10 7.24
CA ALA A 25 30.97 15.80 6.78
C ALA A 25 30.11 15.91 5.50
N LEU A 26 29.26 16.93 5.42
CA LEU A 26 28.47 17.24 4.23
C LEU A 26 29.28 17.84 3.08
N GLY A 27 30.53 18.28 3.32
CA GLY A 27 31.33 18.98 2.31
C GLY A 27 30.72 20.32 1.88
N VAL A 28 30.02 21.02 2.78
CA VAL A 28 29.42 22.34 2.52
C VAL A 28 30.10 23.42 3.38
N PRO A 29 30.13 24.68 2.93
CA PRO A 29 30.64 25.77 3.76
C PRO A 29 29.85 25.88 5.07
N TYR A 30 30.57 26.01 6.20
CA TYR A 30 29.95 26.16 7.52
C TYR A 30 28.89 27.28 7.58
N PRO A 31 29.10 28.49 7.00
CA PRO A 31 28.07 29.52 6.99
C PRO A 31 26.79 29.09 6.26
N SER A 32 26.92 28.28 5.21
CA SER A 32 25.78 27.74 4.47
C SER A 32 24.98 26.76 5.31
N TYR A 33 25.66 25.81 5.98
CA TYR A 33 25.00 24.88 6.89
C TYR A 33 24.32 25.60 8.07
N MET A 34 25.02 26.54 8.69
CA MET A 34 24.49 27.34 9.80
C MET A 34 23.24 28.13 9.42
N ALA A 35 23.14 28.57 8.16
CA ALA A 35 21.95 29.25 7.68
C ALA A 35 20.74 28.31 7.60
N TYR A 36 20.95 27.02 7.31
CA TYR A 36 19.90 26.02 7.31
C TYR A 36 19.36 25.75 8.71
N GLU A 37 20.25 25.53 9.68
CA GLU A 37 19.85 25.17 11.05
C GLU A 37 19.35 26.38 11.88
N ASN A 38 19.80 27.61 11.61
CA ASN A 38 19.52 28.75 12.49
C ASN A 38 18.88 29.98 11.83
N LYS A 39 18.96 30.12 10.49
CA LYS A 39 18.49 31.33 9.79
C LYS A 39 17.26 31.10 8.90
N GLY A 40 16.65 29.93 8.99
CA GLY A 40 15.46 29.62 8.19
C GLY A 40 15.73 29.42 6.70
N ARG A 41 17.00 29.33 6.27
CA ARG A 41 17.34 29.12 4.86
C ARG A 41 17.05 27.67 4.48
N GLU A 42 16.45 27.44 3.32
CA GLU A 42 16.25 26.09 2.81
C GLU A 42 17.47 25.59 2.03
N PRO A 43 17.91 24.34 2.24
CA PRO A 43 18.92 23.71 1.40
C PRO A 43 18.35 23.49 0.00
N LYS A 44 19.20 23.61 -1.03
CA LYS A 44 18.84 23.17 -2.38
C LYS A 44 18.60 21.65 -2.39
N TYR A 45 17.81 21.18 -3.35
CA TYR A 45 17.45 19.77 -3.52
C TYR A 45 18.63 18.80 -3.34
N GLU A 46 19.74 19.01 -4.04
CA GLU A 46 20.94 18.16 -3.94
C GLU A 46 21.51 18.10 -2.52
N ILE A 47 21.55 19.23 -1.82
CA ILE A 47 22.04 19.32 -0.45
C ILE A 47 21.05 18.68 0.52
N LEU A 48 19.75 18.82 0.28
CA LEU A 48 18.71 18.18 1.08
C LEU A 48 18.83 16.64 1.03
N CYS A 49 18.97 16.06 -0.16
CA CYS A 49 19.21 14.62 -0.33
C CYS A 49 20.48 14.20 0.40
N LYS A 50 21.59 14.94 0.21
CA LYS A 50 22.86 14.64 0.89
C LYS A 50 22.76 14.69 2.42
N ILE A 51 21.99 15.63 2.96
CA ILE A 51 21.72 15.71 4.40
C ILE A 51 20.96 14.47 4.87
N ALA A 52 19.89 14.08 4.17
CA ALA A 52 19.10 12.90 4.49
C ALA A 52 19.96 11.62 4.48
N ASP A 53 20.77 11.43 3.45
CA ASP A 53 21.68 10.28 3.31
C ASP A 53 22.74 10.25 4.43
N THR A 54 23.35 11.41 4.73
CA THR A 54 24.41 11.49 5.76
C THR A 54 23.87 11.25 7.17
N LEU A 55 22.60 11.61 7.41
CA LEU A 55 21.93 11.41 8.69
C LEU A 55 21.19 10.07 8.77
N ASN A 56 21.14 9.30 7.67
CA ASN A 56 20.37 8.07 7.54
C ASN A 56 18.90 8.24 7.95
N VAL A 57 18.26 9.32 7.48
CA VAL A 57 16.83 9.62 7.70
C VAL A 57 16.14 9.86 6.36
N SER A 58 14.82 9.71 6.29
CA SER A 58 14.08 10.08 5.10
C SER A 58 13.97 11.61 4.94
N ILE A 59 13.88 12.07 3.69
CA ILE A 59 13.62 13.48 3.39
C ILE A 59 12.29 13.91 4.00
N ASP A 60 11.25 13.07 3.90
CA ASP A 60 9.94 13.31 4.50
C ASP A 60 10.03 13.61 5.99
N TYR A 61 10.78 12.77 6.74
CA TYR A 61 10.99 12.98 8.16
C TYR A 61 11.70 14.31 8.43
N LEU A 62 12.73 14.63 7.64
CA LEU A 62 13.55 15.82 7.82
C LEU A 62 12.77 17.12 7.60
N ILE A 63 11.94 17.18 6.55
CA ILE A 63 11.09 18.34 6.26
C ILE A 63 9.79 18.36 7.07
N GLY A 64 9.52 17.30 7.83
CA GLY A 64 8.28 17.14 8.59
C GLY A 64 7.06 16.92 7.71
N HIS A 65 7.26 16.34 6.53
CA HIS A 65 6.18 15.84 5.70
C HIS A 65 5.78 14.47 6.22
N GLU A 66 4.56 14.39 6.73
CA GLU A 66 3.91 13.13 7.07
C GLU A 66 2.80 12.93 6.04
N PRO A 67 2.93 11.95 5.13
CA PRO A 67 1.87 11.67 4.18
C PRO A 67 0.59 11.34 4.96
N SER A 68 -0.55 11.81 4.45
CA SER A 68 -1.84 11.42 5.01
C SER A 68 -1.93 9.89 5.13
N GLU A 69 -2.67 9.40 6.13
CA GLU A 69 -2.85 7.95 6.34
C GLU A 69 -3.33 7.26 5.07
N PHE A 70 -4.22 7.92 4.33
CA PHE A 70 -4.64 7.47 3.00
C PHE A 70 -3.46 7.23 2.04
N ASN A 71 -2.60 8.23 1.85
CA ASN A 71 -1.46 8.11 0.93
C ASN A 71 -0.48 7.03 1.38
N ARG A 72 -0.28 6.90 2.70
CA ARG A 72 0.57 5.85 3.29
C ARG A 72 -0.01 4.46 2.96
N LEU A 73 -1.29 4.22 3.22
CA LEU A 73 -1.94 2.94 2.92
C LEU A 73 -1.92 2.63 1.42
N CYS A 74 -2.18 3.63 0.57
CA CYS A 74 -2.07 3.46 -0.88
C CYS A 74 -0.67 3.01 -1.30
N SER A 75 0.39 3.63 -0.75
CA SER A 75 1.77 3.26 -1.09
C SER A 75 2.11 1.81 -0.73
N ILE A 76 1.58 1.31 0.40
CA ILE A 76 1.75 -0.08 0.83
C ILE A 76 1.11 -1.00 -0.19
N LEU A 77 -0.18 -0.79 -0.49
CA LEU A 77 -0.92 -1.57 -1.47
C LEU A 77 -0.29 -1.55 -2.86
N THR A 78 0.19 -0.40 -3.32
CA THR A 78 0.89 -0.30 -4.62
C THR A 78 2.18 -1.10 -4.62
N THR A 79 2.93 -1.12 -3.51
CA THR A 79 4.13 -1.95 -3.35
C THR A 79 3.79 -3.44 -3.42
N LEU A 80 2.60 -3.83 -2.95
CA LEU A 80 2.09 -5.21 -3.04
C LEU A 80 1.48 -5.54 -4.43
N GLY A 81 1.50 -4.60 -5.37
CA GLY A 81 1.04 -4.80 -6.74
C GLY A 81 -0.43 -4.47 -6.98
N PHE A 82 -1.10 -3.77 -6.07
CA PHE A 82 -2.44 -3.25 -6.29
C PHE A 82 -2.41 -1.89 -7.00
N GLN A 83 -3.32 -1.70 -7.93
CA GLN A 83 -3.62 -0.43 -8.57
C GLN A 83 -4.75 0.26 -7.81
N ILE A 84 -4.57 1.54 -7.49
CA ILE A 84 -5.56 2.33 -6.77
C ILE A 84 -5.87 3.59 -7.58
N GLU A 85 -7.16 3.83 -7.82
CA GLU A 85 -7.66 4.98 -8.54
C GLU A 85 -8.65 5.73 -7.64
N LYS A 86 -8.46 7.05 -7.52
CA LYS A 86 -9.43 7.92 -6.84
C LYS A 86 -10.58 8.22 -7.80
N LEU A 87 -11.81 7.98 -7.34
CA LEU A 87 -13.03 8.32 -8.05
C LEU A 87 -13.57 9.66 -7.53
N LYS A 88 -14.71 10.09 -8.09
CA LYS A 88 -15.47 11.23 -7.56
C LYS A 88 -16.08 10.87 -6.19
N ASP A 89 -16.50 11.90 -5.46
CA ASP A 89 -17.26 11.75 -4.21
C ASP A 89 -16.53 10.97 -3.10
N ASN A 90 -15.21 11.14 -2.97
CA ASN A 90 -14.38 10.45 -1.96
C ASN A 90 -14.38 8.92 -2.06
N ARG A 91 -14.75 8.37 -3.23
CA ARG A 91 -14.65 6.93 -3.48
C ARG A 91 -13.30 6.54 -4.05
N ILE A 92 -12.93 5.30 -3.86
CA ILE A 92 -11.72 4.71 -4.43
C ILE A 92 -12.04 3.40 -5.12
N LYS A 93 -11.20 3.07 -6.11
CA LYS A 93 -11.21 1.82 -6.84
C LYS A 93 -9.87 1.12 -6.66
N ILE A 94 -9.90 -0.14 -6.26
CA ILE A 94 -8.72 -0.98 -6.04
C ILE A 94 -8.79 -2.15 -7.01
N LYS A 95 -7.68 -2.48 -7.67
CA LYS A 95 -7.57 -3.63 -8.57
C LYS A 95 -6.22 -4.32 -8.35
N SER A 96 -6.17 -5.65 -8.46
CA SER A 96 -4.89 -6.36 -8.64
C SER A 96 -4.33 -6.15 -10.05
N LYS A 97 -3.05 -6.46 -10.27
CA LYS A 97 -2.40 -6.49 -11.60
C LYS A 97 -3.19 -7.27 -12.65
N ASN A 98 -3.88 -8.33 -12.26
CA ASN A 98 -4.64 -9.19 -13.17
C ASN A 98 -6.09 -8.71 -13.40
N GLY A 99 -6.45 -7.54 -12.88
CA GLY A 99 -7.82 -7.01 -12.91
C GLY A 99 -8.73 -7.51 -11.79
N PHE A 100 -8.34 -8.56 -11.05
CA PHE A 100 -9.10 -9.17 -9.95
C PHE A 100 -8.21 -9.56 -8.74
N PRO A 101 -8.68 -9.43 -7.48
CA PRO A 101 -9.99 -8.86 -7.08
C PRO A 101 -10.05 -7.34 -7.32
N TYR A 102 -11.26 -6.82 -7.51
CA TYR A 102 -11.54 -5.39 -7.61
C TYR A 102 -12.55 -4.98 -6.53
N ALA A 103 -12.39 -3.78 -5.97
CA ALA A 103 -13.36 -3.20 -5.05
C ALA A 103 -13.52 -1.70 -5.30
N GLU A 104 -14.74 -1.20 -5.14
CA GLU A 104 -15.02 0.23 -5.05
C GLU A 104 -15.68 0.53 -3.70
N MET A 105 -15.17 1.53 -2.98
CA MET A 105 -15.64 1.87 -1.64
C MET A 105 -15.34 3.33 -1.28
N GLU A 106 -15.94 3.80 -0.20
CA GLU A 106 -15.61 5.09 0.38
C GLU A 106 -14.18 5.11 0.94
N GLN A 107 -13.50 6.24 0.82
CA GLN A 107 -12.12 6.42 1.27
C GLN A 107 -11.98 6.16 2.78
N GLU A 108 -12.98 6.54 3.59
CA GLU A 108 -12.95 6.30 5.04
C GLU A 108 -13.00 4.81 5.39
N ASP A 109 -13.84 4.05 4.69
CA ASP A 109 -14.00 2.61 4.92
C ASP A 109 -12.75 1.84 4.49
N PHE A 110 -12.12 2.31 3.41
CA PHE A 110 -10.80 1.82 2.99
C PHE A 110 -9.75 2.02 4.08
N ILE A 111 -9.61 3.25 4.59
CA ILE A 111 -8.58 3.56 5.61
C ILE A 111 -8.78 2.66 6.82
N LYS A 112 -10.01 2.59 7.35
CA LYS A 112 -10.35 1.75 8.52
C LYS A 112 -10.01 0.28 8.27
N SER A 113 -10.40 -0.25 7.11
CA SER A 113 -10.23 -1.67 6.79
C SER A 113 -8.78 -2.06 6.59
N VAL A 114 -8.03 -1.31 5.76
CA VAL A 114 -6.63 -1.63 5.47
C VAL A 114 -5.75 -1.42 6.70
N GLN A 115 -5.99 -0.35 7.47
CA GLN A 115 -5.28 -0.13 8.73
C GLN A 115 -5.47 -1.30 9.70
N THR A 116 -6.70 -1.80 9.83
CA THR A 116 -7.00 -2.97 10.68
C THR A 116 -6.19 -4.20 10.24
N ILE A 117 -6.09 -4.45 8.93
CA ILE A 117 -5.31 -5.58 8.40
C ILE A 117 -3.81 -5.39 8.70
N VAL A 118 -3.29 -4.17 8.53
CA VAL A 118 -1.89 -3.83 8.81
C VAL A 118 -1.56 -4.05 10.30
N ASP A 119 -2.38 -3.53 11.20
CA ASP A 119 -2.17 -3.65 12.66
C ASP A 119 -2.25 -5.12 13.13
N GLN A 120 -3.16 -5.90 12.56
CA GLN A 120 -3.23 -7.34 12.81
C GLN A 120 -1.95 -8.06 12.39
N ILE A 121 -1.25 -7.61 11.34
CA ILE A 121 -0.01 -8.26 10.90
C ILE A 121 1.18 -7.83 11.73
N ILE A 122 1.26 -6.54 12.09
CA ILE A 122 2.31 -6.02 12.98
C ILE A 122 2.28 -6.77 14.32
N SER A 123 1.09 -7.03 14.86
CA SER A 123 0.92 -7.77 16.13
C SER A 123 1.28 -9.26 16.06
N LEU A 124 1.38 -9.86 14.86
CA LEU A 124 1.69 -11.28 14.66
C LEU A 124 3.20 -11.60 14.54
N SER A 125 4.08 -10.60 14.70
CA SER A 125 5.55 -10.75 14.85
C SER A 125 6.26 -11.72 13.87
N ASN A 126 5.82 -11.80 12.61
CA ASN A 126 6.31 -12.79 11.64
C ASN A 126 7.23 -12.16 10.56
N PRO A 127 8.35 -12.80 10.14
CA PRO A 127 9.26 -12.26 9.12
C PRO A 127 8.75 -12.37 7.66
N LEU A 128 7.58 -12.95 7.40
CA LEU A 128 6.98 -13.12 6.06
C LEU A 128 5.87 -12.08 5.73
N ASN A 129 5.96 -10.88 6.30
CA ASN A 129 4.85 -9.92 6.39
C ASN A 129 4.25 -9.46 5.06
N SER A 130 5.00 -9.37 3.95
CA SER A 130 4.48 -8.84 2.68
C SER A 130 3.54 -9.81 1.95
N ILE A 131 3.84 -11.11 1.96
CA ILE A 131 3.02 -12.15 1.31
C ILE A 131 1.73 -12.35 2.11
N THR A 132 1.84 -12.47 3.44
CA THR A 132 0.67 -12.59 4.33
C THR A 132 -0.25 -11.37 4.22
N LEU A 133 0.32 -10.16 4.14
CA LEU A 133 -0.46 -8.92 3.96
C LEU A 133 -1.18 -8.90 2.62
N SER A 134 -0.49 -9.27 1.54
CA SER A 134 -1.09 -9.35 0.20
C SER A 134 -2.28 -10.30 0.18
N ASN A 135 -2.14 -11.51 0.72
CA ASN A 135 -3.22 -12.51 0.73
C ASN A 135 -4.43 -12.06 1.57
N LYS A 136 -4.20 -11.48 2.75
CA LYS A 136 -5.29 -10.94 3.58
C LYS A 136 -6.05 -9.82 2.88
N ILE A 137 -5.33 -8.93 2.18
CA ILE A 137 -5.96 -7.86 1.39
C ILE A 137 -6.76 -8.43 0.23
N ILE A 138 -6.23 -9.43 -0.50
CA ILE A 138 -6.95 -10.10 -1.60
C ILE A 138 -8.27 -10.69 -1.10
N ASN A 139 -8.24 -11.44 0.00
CA ASN A 139 -9.43 -12.06 0.57
C ASN A 139 -10.44 -11.00 1.04
N TRP A 140 -9.96 -9.92 1.67
CA TRP A 140 -10.81 -8.80 2.07
C TRP A 140 -11.47 -8.10 0.86
N LEU A 141 -10.73 -7.82 -0.21
CA LEU A 141 -11.28 -7.24 -1.44
C LEU A 141 -12.35 -8.15 -2.05
N HIS A 142 -12.12 -9.46 -2.00
CA HIS A 142 -13.08 -10.46 -2.46
C HIS A 142 -14.37 -10.44 -1.61
N ASP A 143 -14.25 -10.30 -0.28
CA ASP A 143 -15.42 -10.18 0.61
C ASP A 143 -16.18 -8.86 0.42
N CYS A 144 -15.46 -7.75 0.22
CA CYS A 144 -16.05 -6.45 -0.14
C CYS A 144 -16.85 -6.56 -1.44
N TRP A 145 -16.29 -7.26 -2.43
CA TRP A 145 -16.97 -7.54 -3.68
C TRP A 145 -18.25 -8.38 -3.45
N LYS A 146 -18.20 -9.48 -2.69
CA LYS A 146 -19.37 -10.31 -2.33
C LYS A 146 -20.47 -9.49 -1.66
N LYS A 147 -20.11 -8.67 -0.66
CA LYS A 147 -21.05 -7.85 0.12
C LYS A 147 -21.72 -6.77 -0.72
N SER A 148 -20.99 -6.13 -1.63
CA SER A 148 -21.53 -5.07 -2.50
C SER A 148 -22.67 -5.53 -3.40
N ARG A 149 -22.84 -6.85 -3.57
CA ARG A 149 -23.85 -7.46 -4.45
C ARG A 149 -25.03 -8.08 -3.70
N ASN A 150 -25.06 -8.02 -2.36
CA ASN A 150 -26.09 -8.62 -1.50
C ASN A 150 -26.41 -10.09 -1.85
N GLU A 151 -25.40 -10.83 -2.31
CA GLU A 151 -25.51 -12.24 -2.67
C GLU A 151 -25.23 -13.10 -1.44
N GLY A 152 -26.29 -13.50 -0.73
CA GLY A 152 -26.33 -14.90 -0.33
C GLY A 152 -26.36 -15.70 -1.63
N ALA A 153 -25.41 -16.63 -1.80
CA ALA A 153 -25.26 -17.54 -2.95
C ALA A 153 -26.31 -17.38 -4.07
N THR A 154 -25.88 -16.95 -5.27
CA THR A 154 -26.61 -16.83 -6.55
C THR A 154 -27.05 -15.42 -7.00
N ALA A 155 -26.14 -14.54 -7.46
CA ALA A 155 -26.51 -13.52 -8.45
C ALA A 155 -25.45 -13.28 -9.54
N THR A 156 -25.23 -14.33 -10.35
CA THR A 156 -24.50 -14.25 -11.62
C THR A 156 -25.18 -13.37 -12.68
N SER A 157 -26.37 -12.79 -12.43
CA SER A 157 -27.20 -12.17 -13.48
C SER A 157 -27.33 -10.64 -13.47
N ALA A 158 -26.63 -9.89 -12.60
CA ALA A 158 -26.82 -8.44 -12.52
C ALA A 158 -25.54 -7.58 -12.54
N ILE A 159 -24.56 -7.89 -13.41
CA ILE A 159 -23.54 -6.91 -13.83
C ILE A 159 -23.46 -6.84 -15.36
N HIS A 160 -23.64 -5.64 -15.90
CA HIS A 160 -23.21 -5.30 -17.26
C HIS A 160 -21.70 -5.16 -17.29
N PHE A 161 -21.02 -6.27 -17.49
CA PHE A 161 -19.60 -6.29 -17.84
C PHE A 161 -19.41 -5.67 -19.23
N THR A 162 -18.35 -4.88 -19.42
CA THR A 162 -17.88 -4.59 -20.77
C THR A 162 -17.46 -5.89 -21.46
N PRO A 163 -17.48 -5.98 -22.80
CA PRO A 163 -17.06 -7.19 -23.52
C PRO A 163 -15.65 -7.67 -23.13
N GLU A 164 -14.73 -6.74 -22.88
CA GLU A 164 -13.35 -7.03 -22.49
C GLU A 164 -13.25 -7.60 -21.06
N GLU A 165 -14.07 -7.11 -20.14
CA GLU A 165 -14.13 -7.63 -18.76
C GLU A 165 -14.74 -9.03 -18.72
N LYS A 166 -15.78 -9.31 -19.52
CA LYS A 166 -16.34 -10.67 -19.67
C LYS A 166 -15.27 -11.65 -20.15
N GLU A 167 -14.50 -11.25 -21.14
CA GLU A 167 -13.46 -12.10 -21.72
C GLU A 167 -12.31 -12.35 -20.73
N THR A 168 -11.98 -11.36 -19.91
CA THR A 168 -10.93 -11.49 -18.88
C THR A 168 -11.37 -12.45 -17.77
N LEU A 169 -12.62 -12.33 -17.29
CA LEU A 169 -13.21 -13.28 -16.35
C LEU A 169 -13.23 -14.69 -16.90
N ARG A 170 -13.67 -14.86 -18.16
CA ARG A 170 -13.72 -16.15 -18.84
C ARG A 170 -12.34 -16.82 -18.86
N LYS A 171 -11.29 -16.07 -19.23
CA LYS A 171 -9.90 -16.58 -19.25
C LYS A 171 -9.40 -16.97 -17.87
N TYR A 172 -9.73 -16.19 -16.84
CA TYR A 172 -9.33 -16.48 -15.47
C TYR A 172 -10.03 -17.75 -14.94
N GLU A 173 -11.32 -17.92 -15.20
CA GLU A 173 -12.07 -19.12 -14.87
C GLU A 173 -11.53 -20.37 -15.60
N GLU A 174 -11.18 -20.25 -16.88
CA GLU A 174 -10.54 -21.32 -17.64
C GLU A 174 -9.19 -21.72 -17.04
N MET A 175 -8.38 -20.75 -16.65
CA MET A 175 -7.10 -20.98 -15.99
C MET A 175 -7.27 -21.70 -14.65
N LEU A 176 -8.27 -21.30 -13.84
CA LEU A 176 -8.55 -21.97 -12.57
C LEU A 176 -9.02 -23.41 -12.79
N LYS A 177 -9.89 -23.66 -13.78
CA LYS A 177 -10.37 -25.01 -14.13
C LYS A 177 -9.24 -25.94 -14.60
N GLN A 178 -8.15 -25.42 -15.15
CA GLN A 178 -6.94 -26.21 -15.44
C GLN A 178 -6.16 -26.61 -14.19
N HIS A 179 -6.42 -25.95 -13.05
CA HIS A 179 -5.77 -26.20 -11.77
C HIS A 179 -6.81 -26.46 -10.64
N PRO A 180 -7.61 -27.52 -10.76
CA PRO A 180 -8.77 -27.81 -9.90
C PRO A 180 -8.44 -28.05 -8.42
N ASN A 181 -7.18 -28.40 -8.12
CA ASN A 181 -6.69 -28.65 -6.76
C ASN A 181 -5.91 -27.46 -6.18
N SER A 182 -5.88 -26.31 -6.87
CA SER A 182 -5.19 -25.14 -6.37
C SER A 182 -6.00 -24.48 -5.24
N GLN A 183 -5.29 -23.91 -4.27
CA GLN A 183 -5.91 -23.09 -3.22
C GLN A 183 -6.78 -21.96 -3.82
N ALA A 184 -6.33 -21.38 -4.95
CA ALA A 184 -7.05 -20.37 -5.69
C ALA A 184 -8.37 -20.88 -6.30
N TYR A 185 -8.45 -22.14 -6.73
CA TYR A 185 -9.69 -22.76 -7.21
C TYR A 185 -10.70 -22.89 -6.08
N LEU A 186 -10.28 -23.44 -4.94
CA LEU A 186 -11.15 -23.62 -3.76
C LEU A 186 -11.67 -22.29 -3.23
N GLU A 187 -10.81 -21.27 -3.20
CA GLU A 187 -11.18 -19.90 -2.80
C GLU A 187 -12.15 -19.22 -3.79
N TYR A 188 -12.01 -19.48 -5.10
CA TYR A 188 -12.84 -18.88 -6.14
C TYR A 188 -14.22 -19.54 -6.26
N PHE A 189 -14.27 -20.87 -6.34
CA PHE A 189 -15.51 -21.63 -6.52
C PHE A 189 -16.21 -21.97 -5.19
N GLY A 190 -15.53 -21.78 -4.06
CA GLY A 190 -16.08 -22.06 -2.73
C GLY A 190 -16.29 -23.55 -2.42
N ARG A 191 -15.85 -24.43 -3.34
CA ARG A 191 -15.97 -25.89 -3.24
C ARG A 191 -14.82 -26.57 -3.99
N PRO A 192 -14.38 -27.76 -3.56
CA PRO A 192 -13.39 -28.54 -4.28
C PRO A 192 -13.96 -29.03 -5.62
N ALA A 193 -13.09 -29.15 -6.63
CA ALA A 193 -13.51 -29.51 -7.99
C ALA A 193 -14.20 -30.89 -8.10
N ASN A 194 -13.97 -31.76 -7.11
CA ASN A 194 -14.41 -33.16 -7.13
C ASN A 194 -15.87 -33.35 -6.66
N GLU A 195 -16.60 -32.28 -6.34
CA GLU A 195 -18.01 -32.34 -5.93
C GLU A 195 -19.02 -32.28 -7.09
N ASP A 196 -18.57 -32.03 -8.33
CA ASP A 196 -19.45 -31.82 -9.50
C ASP A 196 -19.85 -33.13 -10.24
N THR A 197 -19.58 -34.32 -9.71
CA THR A 197 -19.84 -35.60 -10.44
C THR A 197 -20.87 -36.54 -9.81
N ASN A 198 -21.74 -36.11 -8.90
CA ASN A 198 -22.64 -37.05 -8.20
C ASN A 198 -24.11 -36.59 -8.04
N ASP A 199 -24.67 -35.81 -8.97
CA ASP A 199 -26.12 -35.53 -8.98
C ASP A 199 -26.69 -35.51 -10.42
N GLU A 200 -26.47 -36.58 -11.19
CA GLU A 200 -27.36 -36.95 -12.32
C GLU A 200 -27.39 -38.49 -12.45
N GLU A 201 -28.20 -39.15 -11.61
CA GLU A 201 -28.89 -40.42 -11.91
C GLU A 201 -30.27 -40.45 -11.23
#